data_AF-A0A1G6QMT1-F1
#
_entry.id   AF-A0A1G6QMT1-F1
#
_cell.length_a   1.000
_cell.length_b   1.000
_cell.length_c   1.000
_cell.angle_alpha   90.00
_cell.angle_beta   90.00
_cell.angle_gamma   90.00
#
_symmetry.space_group_name_H-M   'P 1'
#
loop_
_entity.id
_entity.type
_entity.pdbx_description
1 polymer ?
#
loop_
_entity_poly.entity_id
_entity_poly.type
_entity_poly.pdbx_seq_one_letter_code
_entity_poly.pdbx_strand_id
1 'polypeptide(L)'
;MGLHGRQDPSTGLWAIRDTIYRRPSTTRKLVEAKTLAAPWLRDERFDLIDLPPQDLESPAATEEAFDEERRSVDERIRRGDLAAALYRVQVDLSGAKDDNVSETVSSTYQYLKQATVDGDKLFPDLSAHLVSVDVRLYTRSKLPAILLRLDQDPLFIDDIRSGRAGQSTDSLMFGSNSDLFGSGVLTDTFLGPLFACRSPLLWAVHGQRLLGTVVFNLGKMIPGVTPHPVEPLQLLPRTAPISWPGTANNELPSQRWADAIDWWVLKLDQMFACLSDPSNFSDANGSYLPYHHQNWLMNIQELFSRVTSTMLSWRDAYATRISPSAP
;
A
#
# COMPACT_ATOMS: atom_id res chain seq x y z
N MET A 1 14.67 17.52 -9.88
CA MET A 1 15.13 16.98 -8.59
C MET A 1 15.29 18.11 -7.59
N GLY A 2 14.60 18.08 -6.45
CA GLY A 2 14.58 19.17 -5.46
C GLY A 2 15.60 19.04 -4.33
N LEU A 3 16.64 18.22 -4.51
CA LEU A 3 17.70 18.02 -3.53
C LEU A 3 18.87 18.95 -3.89
N HIS A 4 19.17 19.93 -3.04
CA HIS A 4 20.36 20.79 -3.17
C HIS A 4 21.57 20.13 -2.49
N GLY A 5 21.93 18.92 -2.94
CA GLY A 5 23.12 18.20 -2.48
C GLY A 5 24.30 18.44 -3.43
N ARG A 6 25.50 18.60 -2.87
CA ARG A 6 26.76 18.63 -3.63
C ARG A 6 27.72 17.63 -3.00
N GLN A 7 28.33 16.77 -3.81
CA GLN A 7 29.41 15.91 -3.34
C GLN A 7 30.65 16.77 -3.06
N ASP A 8 31.20 16.64 -1.85
CA ASP A 8 32.49 17.23 -1.49
C ASP A 8 33.61 16.44 -2.18
N PRO A 9 34.38 17.06 -3.09
CA PRO A 9 35.41 16.37 -3.86
C PRO A 9 36.62 15.93 -3.02
N SER A 10 36.78 16.45 -1.79
CA SER A 10 37.91 16.12 -0.91
C SER A 10 37.64 14.90 -0.02
N THR A 11 36.38 14.74 0.42
CA THR A 11 35.95 13.67 1.31
C THR A 11 35.17 12.57 0.59
N GLY A 12 34.67 12.85 -0.61
CA GLY A 12 33.74 11.97 -1.34
C GLY A 12 32.32 11.97 -0.76
N LEU A 13 32.09 12.67 0.35
CA LEU A 13 30.81 12.69 1.06
C LEU A 13 29.80 13.64 0.39
N TRP A 14 28.51 13.33 0.52
CA TRP A 14 27.45 14.21 0.05
C TRP A 14 27.13 15.27 1.11
N ALA A 15 27.48 16.53 0.82
CA ALA A 15 27.05 17.67 1.61
C ALA A 15 25.64 18.08 1.15
N ILE A 16 24.66 18.00 2.04
CA ILE A 16 23.31 18.48 1.79
C ILE A 16 23.19 19.83 2.49
N ARG A 17 22.87 20.89 1.74
CA ARG A 17 22.68 22.20 2.37
C ARG A 17 21.55 22.09 3.39
N ASP A 18 21.91 22.36 4.64
CA ASP A 18 20.99 22.33 5.75
C ASP A 18 19.90 23.39 5.53
N THR A 19 18.67 22.94 5.31
CA THR A 19 17.52 23.83 5.11
C THR A 19 16.74 23.96 6.40
N ILE A 20 17.43 24.27 7.50
CA ILE A 20 16.87 24.51 8.85
C ILE A 20 15.71 25.53 8.84
N TYR A 21 15.55 26.32 7.77
CA TYR A 21 14.50 27.35 7.64
C TYR A 21 13.53 27.20 6.46
N ARG A 22 13.49 26.09 5.72
CA ARG A 22 12.36 25.90 4.79
C ARG A 22 11.13 25.53 5.59
N ARG A 23 10.17 26.46 5.69
CA ARG A 23 8.76 26.09 5.94
C ARG A 23 8.46 24.88 5.06
N PRO A 24 7.82 23.80 5.59
CA PRO A 24 7.43 22.67 4.78
C PRO A 24 6.77 23.23 3.53
N SER A 25 7.34 22.97 2.35
CA SER A 25 6.83 23.61 1.14
C SER A 25 5.39 23.13 0.98
N THR A 26 4.43 24.00 1.25
CA THR A 26 2.99 23.77 1.15
C THR A 26 2.54 23.47 -0.27
N THR A 27 3.47 23.40 -1.23
CA THR A 27 3.17 23.46 -2.65
C THR A 27 2.98 22.10 -3.31
N ARG A 28 3.48 20.97 -2.77
CA ARG A 28 3.20 19.65 -3.36
C ARG A 28 3.23 18.51 -2.36
N LYS A 29 2.09 17.84 -2.21
CA LYS A 29 1.91 16.61 -1.44
C LYS A 29 2.81 15.49 -1.97
N LEU A 30 3.31 14.64 -1.08
CA LEU A 30 4.02 13.39 -1.36
C LEU A 30 3.05 12.20 -1.40
N VAL A 31 1.96 12.30 -0.64
CA VAL A 31 0.84 11.35 -0.68
C VAL A 31 -0.45 12.12 -0.81
N GLU A 32 -1.34 11.67 -1.69
CA GLU A 32 -2.66 12.29 -1.86
C GLU A 32 -3.76 11.23 -1.97
N ALA A 33 -4.97 11.62 -1.56
CA ALA A 33 -6.19 10.86 -1.77
C ALA A 33 -7.11 11.65 -2.69
N LYS A 34 -7.76 10.94 -3.61
CA LYS A 34 -8.79 11.46 -4.51
C LYS A 34 -9.99 10.53 -4.45
N THR A 35 -11.19 11.08 -4.29
CA THR A 35 -12.42 10.28 -4.45
C THR A 35 -12.76 10.20 -5.93
N LEU A 36 -12.82 8.99 -6.46
CA LEU A 36 -13.10 8.71 -7.87
C LEU A 36 -14.60 8.55 -8.10
N ALA A 37 -15.29 7.83 -7.22
CA ALA A 37 -16.74 7.62 -7.32
C ALA A 37 -17.33 7.51 -5.93
N ALA A 38 -18.50 8.11 -5.71
CA ALA A 38 -19.24 7.99 -4.46
C ALA A 38 -20.71 8.40 -4.68
N PRO A 39 -21.65 7.98 -3.80
CA PRO A 39 -23.06 8.34 -3.93
C PRO A 39 -23.32 9.85 -3.83
N TRP A 40 -22.46 10.60 -3.15
CA TRP A 40 -22.56 12.05 -2.97
C TRP A 40 -21.84 12.86 -4.06
N LEU A 41 -21.12 12.21 -4.98
CA LEU A 41 -20.49 12.88 -6.11
C LEU A 41 -21.50 13.01 -7.25
N ARG A 42 -21.40 14.12 -7.99
CA ARG A 42 -22.25 14.37 -9.16
C ARG A 42 -21.92 13.40 -10.30
N ASP A 43 -20.63 13.19 -10.54
CA ASP A 43 -20.12 12.40 -11.65
C ASP A 43 -18.98 11.50 -11.15
N GLU A 44 -18.87 10.30 -11.72
CA GLU A 44 -17.74 9.39 -11.52
C GLU A 44 -16.52 9.92 -12.29
N ARG A 45 -15.35 9.95 -11.64
CA ARG A 45 -14.12 10.65 -12.09
C ARG A 45 -12.92 9.70 -12.19
N PHE A 46 -13.11 8.58 -12.88
CA PHE A 46 -12.02 7.62 -13.13
C PHE A 46 -10.92 8.20 -14.05
N ASP A 47 -11.22 9.28 -14.78
CA ASP A 47 -10.24 10.09 -15.53
C ASP A 47 -9.12 10.68 -14.66
N LEU A 48 -9.29 10.74 -13.34
CA LEU A 48 -8.29 11.24 -12.39
C LEU A 48 -7.23 10.19 -12.02
N ILE A 49 -7.34 8.96 -12.54
CA ILE A 49 -6.33 7.92 -12.36
C ILE A 49 -5.14 8.26 -13.27
N ASP A 50 -4.15 8.91 -12.66
CA ASP A 50 -2.85 9.22 -13.25
C ASP A 50 -1.79 8.53 -12.41
N LEU A 51 -1.50 7.28 -12.78
CA LEU A 51 -0.49 6.45 -12.11
C LEU A 51 0.64 6.15 -13.10
N PRO A 52 1.89 6.11 -12.61
CA PRO A 52 3.00 5.75 -13.47
C PRO A 52 2.84 4.31 -13.98
N PRO A 53 3.41 4.02 -15.16
CA PRO A 53 3.32 2.71 -15.75
C PRO A 53 3.94 1.63 -14.83
N GLN A 54 3.24 0.52 -14.72
CA GLN A 54 3.58 -0.70 -13.99
C GLN A 54 3.50 -1.89 -14.95
N ASP A 55 3.92 -1.74 -16.21
CA ASP A 55 4.21 -2.89 -17.05
C ASP A 55 5.32 -3.71 -16.37
N LEU A 56 4.88 -4.76 -15.66
CA LEU A 56 5.71 -5.59 -14.79
C LEU A 56 6.64 -6.43 -15.66
N GLU A 57 7.91 -6.06 -15.75
CA GLU A 57 8.98 -7.03 -16.03
C GLU A 57 9.32 -7.81 -14.74
N SER A 58 8.31 -8.36 -14.05
CA SER A 58 8.52 -9.23 -12.89
C SER A 58 8.51 -10.68 -13.36
N PRO A 59 9.63 -11.42 -13.27
CA PRO A 59 9.67 -12.83 -13.67
C PRO A 59 8.75 -13.72 -12.83
N ALA A 60 8.23 -13.23 -11.70
CA ALA A 60 7.35 -13.98 -10.80
C ALA A 60 5.85 -13.89 -11.13
N ALA A 61 5.42 -12.91 -11.94
CA ALA A 61 4.00 -12.67 -12.21
C ALA A 61 3.75 -12.54 -13.72
N THR A 62 3.49 -13.67 -14.37
CA THR A 62 3.17 -13.70 -15.82
C THR A 62 1.68 -13.46 -16.06
N GLU A 63 1.31 -13.06 -17.29
CA GLU A 63 -0.09 -12.90 -17.70
C GLU A 63 -0.87 -14.21 -17.51
N GLU A 64 -0.25 -15.35 -17.80
CA GLU A 64 -0.86 -16.67 -17.61
C GLU A 64 -1.14 -17.00 -16.14
N ALA A 65 -0.26 -16.57 -15.22
CA ALA A 65 -0.46 -16.78 -13.78
C ALA A 65 -1.67 -15.99 -13.27
N PHE A 66 -1.84 -14.74 -13.71
CA PHE A 66 -3.03 -13.96 -13.40
C PHE A 66 -4.30 -14.59 -13.99
N ASP A 67 -4.24 -15.10 -15.22
CA ASP A 67 -5.38 -15.76 -15.85
C ASP A 67 -5.76 -17.09 -15.20
N GLU A 68 -4.80 -17.84 -14.68
CA GLU A 68 -5.05 -19.03 -13.86
C GLU A 68 -5.71 -18.66 -12.52
N GLU A 69 -5.18 -17.67 -11.82
CA GLU A 69 -5.73 -17.19 -10.56
C GLU A 69 -7.16 -16.65 -10.76
N ARG A 70 -7.41 -15.87 -11.82
CA ARG A 70 -8.75 -15.40 -12.20
C ARG A 70 -9.73 -16.56 -12.39
N ARG A 71 -9.34 -17.62 -13.12
CA ARG A 71 -10.18 -18.81 -13.33
C ARG A 71 -10.53 -19.51 -12.02
N SER A 72 -9.54 -19.68 -11.13
CA SER A 72 -9.71 -20.27 -9.79
C SER A 72 -10.70 -19.45 -8.95
N VAL A 73 -10.55 -18.12 -8.96
CA VAL A 73 -11.44 -17.19 -8.25
C VAL A 73 -12.87 -17.25 -8.82
N ASP A 74 -13.04 -17.30 -10.13
CA ASP A 74 -14.37 -17.36 -10.78
C ASP A 74 -15.12 -18.66 -10.46
N GLU A 75 -14.43 -19.77 -10.27
CA GLU A 75 -15.04 -21.02 -9.79
C GLU A 75 -15.57 -20.90 -8.37
N ARG A 76 -14.85 -20.21 -7.49
CA ARG A 76 -15.28 -19.95 -6.10
C ARG A 76 -16.45 -18.97 -6.05
N ILE A 77 -16.42 -17.91 -6.86
CA ILE A 77 -17.53 -16.95 -6.98
C ILE A 77 -18.81 -17.67 -7.41
N ARG A 78 -18.74 -18.58 -8.39
CA ARG A 78 -19.89 -19.39 -8.83
C ARG A 78 -20.49 -20.27 -7.73
N ARG A 79 -19.71 -20.59 -6.69
CA ARG A 79 -20.17 -21.32 -5.50
C ARG A 79 -20.71 -20.40 -4.39
N GLY A 80 -20.80 -19.10 -4.63
CA GLY A 80 -21.29 -18.10 -3.67
C GLY A 80 -20.25 -17.62 -2.65
N ASP A 81 -18.95 -17.79 -2.94
CA ASP A 81 -17.88 -17.33 -2.05
C ASP A 81 -17.66 -15.81 -2.18
N LEU A 82 -18.18 -15.05 -1.21
CA LEU A 82 -18.01 -13.60 -1.16
C LEU A 82 -16.53 -13.19 -1.02
N ALA A 83 -15.72 -13.95 -0.27
CA ALA A 83 -14.31 -13.63 -0.12
C ALA A 83 -13.57 -13.75 -1.46
N ALA A 84 -13.94 -14.72 -2.29
CA ALA A 84 -13.43 -14.83 -3.66
C ALA A 84 -13.86 -13.64 -4.53
N ALA A 85 -15.13 -13.20 -4.44
CA ALA A 85 -15.61 -12.01 -5.16
C ALA A 85 -14.86 -10.72 -4.79
N LEU A 86 -14.52 -10.57 -3.50
CA LEU A 86 -13.75 -9.44 -3.00
C LEU A 86 -12.26 -9.55 -3.36
N TYR A 87 -11.69 -10.75 -3.30
CA TYR A 87 -10.30 -11.00 -3.72
C TYR A 87 -10.09 -10.82 -5.22
N ARG A 88 -11.12 -11.06 -6.05
CA ARG A 88 -11.10 -10.78 -7.49
C ARG A 88 -10.70 -9.34 -7.79
N VAL A 89 -11.10 -8.38 -6.96
CA VAL A 89 -10.71 -6.97 -7.04
C VAL A 89 -9.18 -6.80 -7.04
N GLN A 90 -8.49 -7.52 -6.14
CA GLN A 90 -7.04 -7.46 -6.02
C GLN A 90 -6.35 -8.06 -7.25
N VAL A 91 -6.84 -9.22 -7.70
CA VAL A 91 -6.30 -9.92 -8.88
C VAL A 91 -6.47 -9.07 -10.14
N ASP A 92 -7.66 -8.52 -10.37
CA ASP A 92 -7.94 -7.74 -11.58
C ASP A 92 -7.13 -6.45 -11.63
N LEU A 93 -7.01 -5.72 -10.51
CA LEU A 93 -6.23 -4.48 -10.46
C LEU A 93 -4.72 -4.72 -10.53
N SER A 94 -4.22 -5.77 -9.89
CA SER A 94 -2.79 -6.10 -9.93
C SER A 94 -2.34 -6.58 -11.32
N GLY A 95 -3.23 -7.27 -12.03
CA GLY A 95 -3.00 -7.76 -13.39
C GLY A 95 -3.52 -6.84 -14.50
N ALA A 96 -3.93 -5.61 -14.19
CA ALA A 96 -4.38 -4.64 -15.20
C ALA A 96 -3.18 -4.05 -15.95
N LYS A 97 -3.28 -3.94 -17.28
CA LYS A 97 -2.30 -3.21 -18.11
C LYS A 97 -2.47 -1.71 -17.89
N ASP A 98 -1.39 -0.95 -18.02
CA ASP A 98 -1.35 0.48 -17.69
C ASP A 98 -2.41 1.31 -18.42
N ASP A 99 -2.59 1.06 -19.72
CA ASP A 99 -3.58 1.74 -20.56
C ASP A 99 -5.04 1.43 -20.17
N ASN A 100 -5.27 0.33 -19.43
CA ASN A 100 -6.60 -0.17 -19.10
C ASN A 100 -6.97 0.00 -17.62
N VAL A 101 -6.09 0.53 -16.77
CA VAL A 101 -6.34 0.63 -15.31
C VAL A 101 -7.62 1.38 -14.99
N SER A 102 -7.86 2.52 -15.65
CA SER A 102 -9.07 3.31 -15.43
C SER A 102 -10.35 2.52 -15.77
N GLU A 103 -10.31 1.75 -16.86
CA GLU A 103 -11.43 0.89 -17.26
C GLU A 103 -11.62 -0.27 -16.28
N THR A 104 -10.54 -0.89 -15.82
CA THR A 104 -10.59 -1.95 -14.80
C THR A 104 -11.19 -1.44 -13.51
N VAL A 105 -10.73 -0.29 -12.99
CA VAL A 105 -11.27 0.31 -11.75
C VAL A 105 -12.75 0.64 -11.89
N SER A 106 -13.15 1.23 -13.03
CA SER A 106 -14.55 1.53 -13.32
C SER A 106 -15.40 0.25 -13.35
N SER A 107 -14.94 -0.79 -14.07
CA SER A 107 -15.63 -2.07 -14.19
C SER A 107 -15.78 -2.77 -12.84
N THR A 108 -14.71 -2.77 -12.02
CA THR A 108 -14.75 -3.30 -10.66
C THR A 108 -15.72 -2.53 -9.76
N TYR A 109 -15.74 -1.20 -9.86
CA TYR A 109 -16.70 -0.38 -9.12
C TYR A 109 -18.15 -0.73 -9.51
N GLN A 110 -18.44 -0.86 -10.80
CA GLN A 110 -19.79 -1.24 -11.27
C GLN A 110 -20.16 -2.67 -10.85
N TYR A 111 -19.21 -3.62 -10.90
CA TYR A 111 -19.39 -4.98 -10.40
C TYR A 111 -19.81 -5.00 -8.93
N LEU A 112 -19.08 -4.28 -8.06
CA LEU A 112 -19.41 -4.19 -6.64
C LEU A 112 -20.75 -3.45 -6.40
N LYS A 113 -21.03 -2.40 -7.18
CA LYS A 113 -22.27 -1.59 -7.08
C LYS A 113 -23.52 -2.40 -7.44
N GLN A 114 -23.37 -3.39 -8.32
CA GLN A 114 -24.44 -4.28 -8.78
C GLN A 114 -24.61 -5.53 -7.88
N ALA A 115 -23.67 -5.79 -6.98
CA ALA A 115 -23.77 -6.94 -6.07
C ALA A 115 -25.04 -6.83 -5.21
N THR A 116 -25.82 -7.91 -5.16
CA THR A 116 -27.07 -7.97 -4.38
C THR A 116 -27.14 -9.22 -3.52
N VAL A 117 -27.79 -9.13 -2.36
CA VAL A 117 -28.15 -10.26 -1.50
C VAL A 117 -29.64 -10.14 -1.18
N ASP A 118 -30.38 -11.22 -1.40
CA ASP A 118 -31.85 -11.28 -1.21
C ASP A 118 -32.65 -10.17 -1.96
N GLY A 119 -32.10 -9.68 -3.07
CA GLY A 119 -32.70 -8.63 -3.91
C GLY A 119 -32.30 -7.20 -3.52
N ASP A 120 -31.66 -7.01 -2.38
CA ASP A 120 -31.15 -5.72 -1.93
C ASP A 120 -29.69 -5.51 -2.34
N LYS A 121 -29.31 -4.25 -2.59
CA LYS A 121 -27.92 -3.90 -2.88
C LYS A 121 -27.04 -4.29 -1.70
N LEU A 122 -26.00 -5.06 -1.99
CA LEU A 122 -25.05 -5.50 -0.97
C LEU A 122 -24.24 -4.30 -0.45
N PHE A 123 -23.87 -3.35 -1.31
CA PHE A 123 -23.06 -2.17 -0.97
C PHE A 123 -23.77 -0.88 -1.44
N PRO A 124 -24.81 -0.42 -0.74
CA PRO A 124 -25.62 0.74 -1.18
C PRO A 124 -24.81 2.04 -1.21
N ASP A 125 -23.85 2.18 -0.29
CA ASP A 125 -23.03 3.38 -0.10
C ASP A 125 -21.58 3.20 -0.58
N LEU A 126 -21.36 2.33 -1.57
CA LEU A 126 -20.05 2.05 -2.16
C LEU A 126 -19.38 3.33 -2.69
N SER A 127 -18.11 3.53 -2.34
CA SER A 127 -17.26 4.59 -2.91
C SER A 127 -15.89 4.06 -3.32
N ALA A 128 -15.30 4.67 -4.34
CA ALA A 128 -13.96 4.38 -4.83
C ALA A 128 -13.03 5.57 -4.61
N HIS A 129 -11.84 5.32 -4.10
CA HIS A 129 -10.82 6.32 -3.81
C HIS A 129 -9.48 5.87 -4.39
N LEU A 130 -8.68 6.82 -4.85
CA LEU A 130 -7.30 6.61 -5.25
C LEU A 130 -6.40 7.25 -4.21
N VAL A 131 -5.52 6.45 -3.60
CA VAL A 131 -4.38 6.95 -2.83
C VAL A 131 -3.16 6.87 -3.75
N SER A 132 -2.57 8.00 -4.10
CA SER A 132 -1.39 8.06 -4.98
C SER A 132 -0.17 8.63 -4.26
N VAL A 133 1.00 8.24 -4.77
CA VAL A 133 2.31 8.63 -4.27
C VAL A 133 3.03 9.44 -5.32
N ASP A 134 3.59 10.57 -4.92
CA ASP A 134 4.48 11.31 -5.80
C ASP A 134 5.80 10.55 -5.99
N VAL A 135 6.28 10.48 -7.23
CA VAL A 135 7.55 9.83 -7.60
C VAL A 135 8.74 10.32 -6.77
N ARG A 136 8.70 11.56 -6.27
CA ARG A 136 9.74 12.11 -5.37
C ARG A 136 9.86 11.30 -4.09
N LEU A 137 8.75 10.82 -3.52
CA LEU A 137 8.78 9.99 -2.33
C LEU A 137 9.52 8.68 -2.62
N TYR A 138 9.24 8.06 -3.77
CA TYR A 138 9.93 6.86 -4.24
C TYR A 138 11.43 7.06 -4.40
N THR A 139 11.82 8.11 -5.12
CA THR A 139 13.24 8.39 -5.32
C THR A 139 13.93 8.65 -3.98
N ARG A 140 13.30 9.39 -3.07
CA ARG A 140 13.85 9.73 -1.75
C ARG A 140 14.00 8.51 -0.83
N SER A 141 13.02 7.61 -0.83
CA SER A 141 13.06 6.41 0.02
C SER A 141 14.05 5.36 -0.48
N LYS A 142 14.30 5.30 -1.80
CA LYS A 142 15.31 4.39 -2.39
C LYS A 142 16.74 4.95 -2.35
N LEU A 143 16.90 6.28 -2.25
CA LEU A 143 18.21 6.95 -2.18
C LEU A 143 19.17 6.35 -1.14
N PRO A 144 18.80 6.15 0.15
CA PRO A 144 19.72 5.58 1.13
C PRO A 144 20.19 4.16 0.75
N ALA A 145 19.31 3.30 0.24
CA ALA A 145 19.67 1.96 -0.20
C ALA A 145 20.66 1.98 -1.37
N ILE A 146 20.47 2.88 -2.35
CA ILE A 146 21.38 3.05 -3.48
C ILE A 146 22.77 3.49 -3.00
N LEU A 147 22.82 4.47 -2.10
CA LEU A 147 24.09 4.97 -1.57
C LEU A 147 24.83 3.93 -0.73
N LEU A 148 24.12 3.18 0.13
CA LEU A 148 24.71 2.06 0.87
C LEU A 148 25.28 0.99 -0.06
N ARG A 149 24.61 0.70 -1.18
CA ARG A 149 25.13 -0.24 -2.18
C ARG A 149 26.41 0.26 -2.82
N LEU A 150 26.47 1.55 -3.17
CA LEU A 150 27.67 2.18 -3.73
C LEU A 150 28.85 2.13 -2.77
N ASP A 151 28.60 2.30 -1.47
CA ASP A 151 29.64 2.21 -0.44
C ASP A 151 30.14 0.76 -0.25
N GLN A 152 29.26 -0.23 -0.42
CA GLN A 152 29.60 -1.65 -0.28
C GLN A 152 30.28 -2.25 -1.52
N ASP A 153 29.97 -1.73 -2.71
CA ASP A 153 30.44 -2.24 -3.99
C ASP A 153 30.92 -1.09 -4.90
N PRO A 154 32.20 -0.70 -4.80
CA PRO A 154 32.76 0.39 -5.60
C PRO A 154 32.76 0.11 -7.12
N LEU A 155 32.74 -1.17 -7.52
CA LEU A 155 32.70 -1.58 -8.92
C LEU A 155 31.30 -1.47 -9.53
N PHE A 156 30.28 -1.31 -8.70
CA PHE A 156 28.89 -1.20 -9.12
C PHE A 156 28.64 -0.10 -10.16
N ILE A 157 29.31 1.05 -10.03
CA ILE A 157 29.20 2.14 -11.00
C ILE A 157 29.78 1.73 -12.36
N ASP A 158 30.89 1.01 -12.36
CA ASP A 158 31.53 0.54 -13.59
C ASP A 158 30.71 -0.57 -14.25
N ASP A 159 30.06 -1.42 -13.46
CA ASP A 159 29.12 -2.45 -13.95
C ASP A 159 27.85 -1.84 -14.55
N ILE A 160 27.30 -0.77 -13.95
CA ILE A 160 26.20 0.00 -14.54
C ILE A 160 26.63 0.65 -15.85
N ARG A 161 27.78 1.35 -15.85
CA ARG A 161 28.28 2.08 -17.03
C ARG A 161 28.65 1.16 -18.19
N SER A 162 29.16 -0.03 -17.89
CA SER A 162 29.53 -1.02 -18.88
C SER A 162 28.35 -1.85 -19.40
N GLY A 163 27.14 -1.64 -18.87
CA GLY A 163 25.94 -2.39 -19.24
C GLY A 163 25.94 -3.85 -18.77
N ARG A 164 26.97 -4.29 -18.05
CA ARG A 164 27.06 -5.64 -17.46
C ARG A 164 26.02 -5.86 -16.36
N ALA A 165 25.56 -4.78 -15.75
CA ALA A 165 24.50 -4.80 -14.75
C ALA A 165 23.14 -5.35 -15.25
N GLY A 166 22.90 -5.38 -16.57
CA GLY A 166 21.67 -5.90 -17.16
C GLY A 166 21.79 -7.24 -17.89
N GLN A 167 22.98 -7.88 -17.89
CA GLN A 167 23.25 -9.07 -18.73
C GLN A 167 23.24 -10.41 -17.98
N SER A 168 23.09 -10.43 -16.65
CA SER A 168 22.88 -11.67 -15.91
C SER A 168 21.40 -12.06 -15.96
N THR A 169 21.03 -12.88 -16.94
CA THR A 169 19.67 -13.40 -17.14
C THR A 169 19.12 -14.19 -15.93
N ASP A 170 19.97 -14.58 -14.98
CA ASP A 170 19.62 -15.34 -13.76
C ASP A 170 19.76 -14.54 -12.45
N SER A 171 20.23 -13.30 -12.51
CA SER A 171 20.24 -12.43 -11.33
C SER A 171 19.79 -11.05 -11.72
N LEU A 172 18.54 -10.74 -11.39
CA LEU A 172 18.15 -9.36 -11.16
C LEU A 172 19.24 -8.75 -10.27
N MET A 173 20.03 -7.80 -10.78
CA MET A 173 21.12 -7.15 -10.02
C MET A 173 20.61 -6.42 -8.77
N PHE A 174 19.28 -6.22 -8.74
CA PHE A 174 18.48 -5.68 -7.66
C PHE A 174 17.52 -6.73 -7.06
N GLY A 175 17.72 -8.01 -7.35
CA GLY A 175 16.81 -9.14 -7.12
C GLY A 175 16.61 -9.56 -5.67
N SER A 176 17.60 -9.33 -4.80
CA SER A 176 17.38 -9.42 -3.35
C SER A 176 16.42 -8.33 -2.85
N ASN A 177 16.19 -7.30 -3.66
CA ASN A 177 15.14 -6.33 -3.50
C ASN A 177 14.01 -6.49 -4.51
N SER A 178 13.95 -7.46 -5.44
CA SER A 178 12.81 -7.53 -6.39
C SER A 178 11.49 -7.81 -5.68
N ASP A 179 11.54 -8.54 -4.57
CA ASP A 179 10.43 -8.67 -3.61
C ASP A 179 10.14 -7.34 -2.86
N LEU A 180 11.12 -6.42 -2.81
CA LEU A 180 11.04 -5.02 -2.34
C LEU A 180 10.81 -3.99 -3.48
N PHE A 181 10.81 -4.41 -4.75
CA PHE A 181 10.47 -3.63 -5.95
C PHE A 181 9.01 -3.89 -6.33
N GLY A 182 8.49 -5.09 -6.05
CA GLY A 182 7.06 -5.42 -6.14
C GLY A 182 6.19 -4.72 -5.10
N SER A 183 6.81 -4.01 -4.16
CA SER A 183 6.14 -3.29 -3.10
C SER A 183 6.39 -1.79 -3.31
N GLY A 184 5.40 -1.10 -3.89
CA GLY A 184 5.41 0.36 -4.04
C GLY A 184 5.67 1.06 -2.70
N VAL A 185 6.14 2.30 -2.72
CA VAL A 185 6.48 3.07 -1.49
C VAL A 185 5.29 3.20 -0.53
N LEU A 186 4.08 3.15 -1.07
CA LEU A 186 2.87 2.87 -0.32
C LEU A 186 2.34 1.49 -0.70
N THR A 187 2.86 0.48 -0.03
CA THR A 187 2.22 -0.83 0.02
C THR A 187 1.18 -0.90 1.12
N ASP A 188 0.51 -2.04 1.17
CA ASP A 188 -0.37 -2.54 2.23
C ASP A 188 0.19 -2.27 3.61
N THR A 189 1.50 -2.15 3.76
CA THR A 189 2.12 -1.83 5.04
C THR A 189 1.56 -0.53 5.63
N PHE A 190 1.52 0.57 4.89
CA PHE A 190 1.16 1.89 5.44
C PHE A 190 -0.34 2.16 5.48
N LEU A 191 -1.12 1.50 4.62
CA LEU A 191 -2.59 1.53 4.64
C LEU A 191 -3.20 0.41 5.49
N GLY A 192 -2.41 -0.60 5.87
CA GLY A 192 -2.82 -1.75 6.65
C GLY A 192 -3.55 -1.39 7.96
N PRO A 193 -3.04 -0.45 8.78
CA PRO A 193 -3.74 -0.07 10.01
C PRO A 193 -5.07 0.62 9.73
N LEU A 194 -5.18 1.39 8.63
CA LEU A 194 -6.43 1.99 8.20
C LEU A 194 -7.45 0.91 7.82
N PHE A 195 -7.06 -0.09 7.03
CA PHE A 195 -7.96 -1.19 6.67
C PHE A 195 -8.32 -2.07 7.86
N ALA A 196 -7.38 -2.32 8.78
CA ALA A 196 -7.57 -3.18 9.94
C ALA A 196 -8.25 -2.47 11.14
N CYS A 197 -8.54 -1.17 11.06
CA CYS A 197 -9.07 -0.39 12.20
C CYS A 197 -10.40 -0.88 12.78
N ARG A 198 -11.16 -1.67 12.01
CA ARG A 198 -12.41 -2.32 12.46
C ARG A 198 -12.34 -3.83 12.48
N SER A 199 -11.13 -4.40 12.39
CA SER A 199 -10.93 -5.84 12.46
C SER A 199 -11.69 -6.44 13.67
N PRO A 200 -12.47 -7.52 13.47
CA PRO A 200 -12.47 -8.39 12.29
C PRO A 200 -13.54 -8.03 11.22
N LEU A 201 -14.15 -6.86 11.30
CA LEU A 201 -15.06 -6.36 10.27
C LEU A 201 -14.27 -5.71 9.13
N LEU A 202 -14.66 -6.04 7.90
CA LEU A 202 -14.14 -5.45 6.67
C LEU A 202 -15.05 -4.30 6.24
N TRP A 203 -14.47 -3.13 5.99
CA TRP A 203 -15.20 -1.95 5.50
C TRP A 203 -14.73 -1.50 4.12
N ALA A 204 -13.56 -1.97 3.66
CA ALA A 204 -13.01 -1.66 2.35
C ALA A 204 -12.27 -2.87 1.77
N VAL A 205 -12.20 -2.91 0.45
CA VAL A 205 -11.26 -3.73 -0.31
C VAL A 205 -10.39 -2.82 -1.16
N HIS A 206 -9.18 -3.23 -1.45
CA HIS A 206 -8.24 -2.41 -2.20
C HIS A 206 -7.51 -3.24 -3.24
N GLY A 207 -7.00 -2.58 -4.27
CA GLY A 207 -6.04 -3.15 -5.22
C GLY A 207 -4.82 -2.25 -5.33
N GLN A 208 -3.64 -2.88 -5.36
CA GLN A 208 -2.38 -2.18 -5.38
C GLN A 208 -1.88 -1.95 -6.79
N ARG A 209 -1.19 -0.82 -6.96
CA ARG A 209 -0.47 -0.44 -8.17
C ARG A 209 0.87 0.20 -7.79
N LEU A 210 1.78 0.34 -8.74
CA LEU A 210 3.00 1.10 -8.52
C LEU A 210 2.65 2.56 -8.20
N LEU A 211 3.07 3.02 -7.01
CA LEU A 211 2.78 4.37 -6.53
C LEU A 211 1.29 4.71 -6.41
N GLY A 212 0.42 3.70 -6.33
CA GLY A 212 -1.02 3.89 -6.20
C GLY A 212 -1.70 2.76 -5.44
N THR A 213 -2.79 3.06 -4.76
CA THR A 213 -3.70 2.07 -4.21
C THR A 213 -5.12 2.55 -4.44
N VAL A 214 -5.91 1.71 -5.12
CA VAL A 214 -7.35 1.97 -5.30
C VAL A 214 -8.07 1.32 -4.15
N VAL A 215 -8.90 2.10 -3.44
CA VAL A 215 -9.67 1.67 -2.27
C VAL A 215 -11.14 1.74 -2.60
N PHE A 216 -11.83 0.62 -2.55
CA PHE A 216 -13.28 0.53 -2.59
C PHE A 216 -13.82 0.42 -1.17
N ASN A 217 -14.30 1.54 -0.64
CA ASN A 217 -15.05 1.55 0.60
C ASN A 217 -16.44 0.96 0.33
N LEU A 218 -16.77 -0.13 1.01
CA LEU A 218 -17.99 -0.90 0.80
C LEU A 218 -19.25 -0.17 1.28
N GLY A 219 -19.10 0.96 1.97
CA GLY A 219 -20.21 1.75 2.52
C GLY A 219 -20.89 1.10 3.73
N LYS A 220 -20.64 -0.18 3.97
CA LYS A 220 -21.05 -0.91 5.16
C LYS A 220 -19.95 -1.88 5.60
N MET A 221 -19.97 -2.23 6.87
CA MET A 221 -19.08 -3.26 7.41
C MET A 221 -19.66 -4.65 7.16
N ILE A 222 -18.82 -5.56 6.68
CA ILE A 222 -19.14 -6.99 6.54
C ILE A 222 -18.20 -7.83 7.40
N PRO A 223 -18.63 -9.01 7.88
CA PRO A 223 -17.72 -9.92 8.57
C PRO A 223 -16.58 -10.34 7.65
N GLY A 224 -15.33 -10.05 8.03
CA GLY A 224 -14.13 -10.49 7.28
C GLY A 224 -13.67 -11.90 7.64
N VAL A 225 -14.37 -12.55 8.58
CA VAL A 225 -13.98 -13.82 9.18
C VAL A 225 -15.19 -14.73 9.26
N THR A 226 -14.95 -16.02 9.50
CA THR A 226 -16.00 -17.01 9.78
C THR A 226 -15.89 -17.48 11.24
N PRO A 227 -17.01 -17.83 11.88
CA PRO A 227 -17.01 -18.28 13.28
C PRO A 227 -16.31 -19.64 13.43
N HIS A 228 -16.36 -20.44 12.36
CA HIS A 228 -15.72 -21.74 12.25
C HIS A 228 -14.40 -21.62 11.47
N PRO A 229 -13.36 -22.37 11.89
CA PRO A 229 -12.14 -22.53 11.11
C PRO A 229 -12.44 -23.00 9.68
N VAL A 230 -11.98 -22.24 8.69
CA VAL A 230 -12.08 -22.60 7.26
C VAL A 230 -10.83 -23.29 6.74
N GLU A 231 -9.71 -23.15 7.47
CA GLU A 231 -8.41 -23.74 7.12
C GLU A 231 -7.87 -24.55 8.31
N PRO A 232 -7.19 -25.69 8.07
CA PRO A 232 -6.59 -26.50 9.14
C PRO A 232 -5.62 -25.73 10.03
N LEU A 233 -4.89 -24.75 9.49
CA LEU A 233 -3.96 -23.91 10.26
C LEU A 233 -4.66 -23.08 11.34
N GLN A 234 -5.95 -22.77 11.16
CA GLN A 234 -6.75 -22.03 12.13
C GLN A 234 -7.14 -22.89 13.36
N LEU A 235 -6.78 -24.17 13.39
CA LEU A 235 -6.96 -25.06 14.54
C LEU A 235 -5.80 -24.97 15.55
N LEU A 236 -4.69 -24.33 15.19
CA LEU A 236 -3.50 -24.23 16.00
C LEU A 236 -3.38 -22.86 16.69
N PRO A 237 -2.80 -22.86 17.89
CA PRO A 237 -3.52 -23.09 19.14
C PRO A 237 -4.64 -22.06 19.37
N ARG A 238 -5.84 -22.53 19.74
CA ARG A 238 -6.99 -21.69 20.07
C ARG A 238 -7.27 -21.74 21.57
N THR A 239 -7.25 -20.61 22.26
CA THR A 239 -7.40 -20.54 23.73
C THR A 239 -8.86 -20.51 24.21
N ALA A 240 -9.83 -20.15 23.35
CA ALA A 240 -11.25 -20.15 23.70
C ALA A 240 -12.17 -20.04 22.46
N PRO A 241 -13.47 -20.37 22.58
CA PRO A 241 -14.50 -19.90 21.64
C PRO A 241 -14.47 -18.38 21.61
N ILE A 242 -14.26 -17.81 20.44
CA ILE A 242 -14.19 -16.36 20.29
C ILE A 242 -15.63 -15.84 20.30
N SER A 243 -15.92 -14.85 21.15
CA SER A 243 -17.19 -14.13 21.07
C SER A 243 -17.28 -13.52 19.68
N TRP A 244 -18.25 -13.95 18.88
CA TRP A 244 -18.50 -13.33 17.60
C TRP A 244 -18.74 -11.84 17.85
N PRO A 245 -17.98 -10.94 17.22
CA PRO A 245 -18.38 -9.55 17.21
C PRO A 245 -19.71 -9.56 16.48
N GLY A 246 -20.81 -9.45 17.23
CA GLY A 246 -22.10 -9.20 16.64
C GLY A 246 -21.94 -8.06 15.65
N THR A 247 -22.73 -8.05 14.58
CA THR A 247 -22.85 -6.88 13.72
C THR A 247 -23.49 -5.77 14.55
N ALA A 248 -22.73 -5.15 15.46
CA ALA A 248 -23.14 -3.94 16.11
C ALA A 248 -23.32 -2.93 14.97
N ASN A 249 -24.56 -2.52 14.76
CA ASN A 249 -25.01 -1.57 13.75
C ASN A 249 -24.37 -0.19 13.99
N ASN A 250 -23.06 -0.09 13.80
CA ASN A 250 -22.36 1.18 13.65
C ASN A 250 -22.10 1.40 12.16
N GLU A 251 -23.18 1.41 11.38
CA GLU A 251 -23.16 1.89 10.00
C GLU A 251 -22.77 3.37 10.05
N LEU A 252 -21.47 3.63 9.91
CA LEU A 252 -20.97 4.98 9.70
C LEU A 252 -21.35 5.39 8.28
N PRO A 253 -21.88 6.61 8.07
CA PRO A 253 -22.10 7.13 6.73
C PRO A 253 -20.81 7.01 5.91
N SER A 254 -20.91 6.60 4.66
CA SER A 254 -19.77 6.41 3.75
C SER A 254 -18.87 7.64 3.61
N GLN A 255 -19.43 8.84 3.76
CA GLN A 255 -18.65 10.09 3.82
C GLN A 255 -17.63 10.11 4.98
N ARG A 256 -17.94 9.50 6.13
CA ARG A 256 -17.01 9.41 7.27
C ARG A 256 -15.79 8.54 6.96
N TRP A 257 -15.98 7.52 6.13
CA TRP A 257 -14.87 6.68 5.66
C TRP A 257 -13.98 7.43 4.67
N ALA A 258 -14.57 8.23 3.78
CA ALA A 258 -13.81 9.13 2.91
C ALA A 258 -12.97 10.13 3.75
N ASP A 259 -13.58 10.76 4.77
CA ASP A 259 -12.88 11.65 5.70
C ASP A 259 -11.73 10.92 6.44
N ALA A 260 -11.94 9.65 6.82
CA ALA A 260 -10.93 8.84 7.49
C ALA A 260 -9.75 8.51 6.57
N ILE A 261 -10.02 8.18 5.29
CA ILE A 261 -9.00 7.97 4.26
C ILE A 261 -8.19 9.26 4.07
N ASP A 262 -8.86 10.41 3.87
CA ASP A 262 -8.22 11.70 3.67
C ASP A 262 -7.37 12.11 4.87
N TRP A 263 -7.87 11.90 6.09
CA TRP A 263 -7.13 12.15 7.32
C TRP A 263 -5.89 11.25 7.44
N TRP A 264 -6.04 9.95 7.18
CA TRP A 264 -4.93 9.00 7.24
C TRP A 264 -3.84 9.36 6.23
N VAL A 265 -4.24 9.65 5.00
CA VAL A 265 -3.33 10.07 3.92
C VAL A 265 -2.64 11.38 4.25
N LEU A 266 -3.32 12.35 4.85
CA LEU A 266 -2.69 13.57 5.35
C LEU A 266 -1.61 13.28 6.41
N LYS A 267 -1.83 12.28 7.28
CA LYS A 267 -0.83 11.87 8.28
C LYS A 267 0.36 11.15 7.65
N LEU A 268 0.12 10.32 6.64
CA LEU A 268 1.19 9.70 5.87
C LEU A 268 2.02 10.77 5.13
N ASP A 269 1.37 11.74 4.49
CA ASP A 269 2.04 12.86 3.81
C ASP A 269 2.95 13.64 4.79
N GLN A 270 2.43 14.00 5.98
CA GLN A 270 3.20 14.66 7.03
C GLN A 270 4.39 13.83 7.51
N MET A 271 4.18 12.53 7.73
CA MET A 271 5.23 11.61 8.15
C MET A 271 6.32 11.51 7.08
N PHE A 272 5.96 11.26 5.83
CA PHE A 272 6.91 11.13 4.73
C PHE A 272 7.60 12.44 4.37
N ALA A 273 6.98 13.59 4.60
CA ALA A 273 7.64 14.88 4.47
C ALA A 273 8.88 14.99 5.39
N CYS A 274 8.83 14.37 6.57
CA CYS A 274 9.96 14.30 7.49
C CYS A 274 10.88 13.10 7.17
N LEU A 275 10.29 11.91 7.09
CA LEU A 275 11.01 10.64 6.99
C LEU A 275 11.76 10.48 5.67
N SER A 276 11.29 11.09 4.58
CA SER A 276 11.94 10.98 3.26
C SER A 276 12.89 12.14 2.96
N ASP A 277 13.02 13.14 3.84
CA ASP A 277 13.91 14.28 3.59
C ASP A 277 15.35 13.96 4.02
N PRO A 278 16.31 13.85 3.07
CA PRO A 278 17.69 13.53 3.40
C PRO A 278 18.36 14.53 4.35
N SER A 279 17.92 15.80 4.39
CA SER A 279 18.53 16.78 5.29
C SER A 279 18.33 16.42 6.77
N ASN A 280 17.26 15.69 7.10
CA ASN A 280 16.98 15.23 8.47
C ASN A 280 17.92 14.12 8.94
N PHE A 281 18.75 13.58 8.04
CA PHE A 281 19.69 12.50 8.32
C PHE A 281 21.12 12.94 7.98
N SER A 282 21.52 14.11 8.46
CA SER A 282 22.88 14.62 8.34
C SER A 282 23.61 14.63 9.70
N ASP A 283 24.94 14.53 9.66
CA ASP A 283 25.78 14.67 10.85
C ASP A 283 25.96 16.14 11.25
N ALA A 284 26.70 16.40 12.33
CA ALA A 284 27.00 17.76 12.80
C ALA A 284 27.76 18.63 11.78
N ASN A 285 28.37 18.01 10.75
CA ASN A 285 29.08 18.69 9.68
C ASN A 285 28.20 18.87 8.42
N GLY A 286 26.93 18.46 8.45
CA GLY A 286 26.01 18.51 7.31
C GLY A 286 26.23 17.40 6.27
N SER A 287 26.99 16.35 6.61
CA SER A 287 27.20 15.19 5.77
C SER A 287 26.04 14.22 5.91
N TYR A 288 25.42 13.83 4.80
CA TYR A 288 24.32 12.88 4.82
C TYR A 288 24.76 11.49 5.31
N LEU A 289 23.90 10.84 6.10
CA LEU A 289 24.11 9.53 6.72
C LEU A 289 23.12 8.49 6.16
N PRO A 290 23.43 7.83 5.02
CA PRO A 290 22.52 6.88 4.36
C PRO A 290 22.06 5.75 5.28
N TYR A 291 22.96 5.23 6.12
CA TYR A 291 22.67 4.15 7.07
C TYR A 291 21.58 4.52 8.08
N HIS A 292 21.65 5.74 8.64
CA HIS A 292 20.65 6.23 9.60
C HIS A 292 19.29 6.40 8.93
N HIS A 293 19.25 6.97 7.73
CA HIS A 293 18.01 7.14 6.97
C HIS A 293 17.38 5.77 6.62
N GLN A 294 18.18 4.82 6.12
CA GLN A 294 17.70 3.47 5.80
C GLN A 294 17.10 2.76 7.02
N ASN A 295 17.78 2.82 8.17
CA ASN A 295 17.31 2.20 9.41
C ASN A 295 15.96 2.78 9.86
N TRP A 296 15.78 4.09 9.75
CA TRP A 296 14.50 4.73 10.10
C TRP A 296 13.38 4.31 9.16
N LEU A 297 13.62 4.24 7.85
CA LEU A 297 12.63 3.74 6.89
C LEU A 297 12.21 2.31 7.20
N MET A 298 13.17 1.42 7.47
CA MET A 298 12.90 0.01 7.81
C MET A 298 12.14 -0.13 9.13
N ASN A 299 12.54 0.61 10.18
CA ASN A 299 11.89 0.53 11.49
C ASN A 299 10.43 1.00 11.43
N ILE A 300 10.14 2.06 10.67
CA ILE A 300 8.77 2.55 10.50
C ILE A 300 7.94 1.55 9.68
N GLN A 301 8.49 1.00 8.59
CA GLN A 301 7.80 -0.02 7.81
C GLN A 301 7.45 -1.25 8.67
N GLU A 302 8.41 -1.74 9.46
CA GLU A 302 8.20 -2.87 10.38
C GLU A 302 7.15 -2.55 11.46
N LEU A 303 7.17 -1.33 12.01
CA LEU A 303 6.16 -0.89 12.98
C LEU A 303 4.74 -0.98 12.39
N PHE A 304 4.53 -0.45 11.18
CA PHE A 304 3.23 -0.51 10.51
C PHE A 304 2.80 -1.94 10.18
N SER A 305 3.71 -2.79 9.73
CA SER A 305 3.46 -4.22 9.51
C SER A 305 3.03 -4.93 10.80
N ARG A 306 3.72 -4.66 11.92
CA ARG A 306 3.38 -5.24 13.23
C ARG A 306 2.05 -4.74 13.77
N VAL A 307 1.76 -3.45 13.63
CA VAL A 307 0.47 -2.88 14.04
C VAL A 307 -0.65 -3.54 13.25
N THR A 308 -0.52 -3.61 11.92
CA THR A 308 -1.50 -4.28 11.05
C THR A 308 -1.70 -5.75 11.45
N SER A 309 -0.61 -6.50 11.61
CA SER A 309 -0.64 -7.90 12.05
C SER A 309 -1.35 -8.06 13.40
N THR A 310 -1.06 -7.20 14.37
CA THR A 310 -1.70 -7.19 15.69
C THR A 310 -3.20 -6.87 15.63
N MET A 311 -3.60 -5.96 14.74
CA MET A 311 -5.02 -5.64 14.53
C MET A 311 -5.76 -6.79 13.83
N LEU A 312 -5.09 -7.49 12.91
CA LEU A 312 -5.65 -8.64 12.20
C LEU A 312 -5.62 -9.94 13.01
N SER A 313 -4.80 -10.04 14.06
CA SER A 313 -4.73 -11.19 14.96
C SER A 313 -5.92 -11.27 15.94
N TRP A 314 -7.14 -11.06 15.44
CA TRP A 314 -8.37 -11.03 16.24
C TRP A 314 -8.66 -12.37 16.95
N ARG A 315 -8.15 -13.49 16.41
CA ARG A 315 -8.31 -14.82 16.99
C ARG A 315 -7.43 -15.09 18.20
N ASP A 316 -6.41 -14.26 18.42
CA ASP A 316 -5.54 -14.37 19.58
C ASP A 316 -6.10 -13.56 20.76
N ALA A 317 -6.51 -14.29 21.81
CA ALA A 317 -7.03 -13.72 23.05
C ALA A 317 -5.98 -12.87 23.80
N TYR A 318 -4.68 -13.09 23.56
CA TYR A 318 -3.62 -12.25 24.13
C TYR A 318 -3.42 -10.97 23.33
N ALA A 319 -3.41 -11.04 21.99
CA ALA A 319 -3.30 -9.86 21.14
C ALA A 319 -4.47 -8.89 21.31
N THR A 320 -5.68 -9.42 21.48
CA THR A 320 -6.89 -8.61 21.77
C THR A 320 -6.87 -7.92 23.14
N ARG A 321 -6.06 -8.38 24.10
CA ARG A 321 -5.85 -7.68 25.39
C ARG A 321 -4.85 -6.53 25.30
N ILE A 322 -3.99 -6.53 24.29
CA ILE A 322 -2.92 -5.52 24.11
C ILE A 322 -3.40 -4.38 23.21
N SER A 323 -4.31 -4.66 22.26
CA SER A 323 -5.02 -3.59 21.53
C SER A 323 -6.05 -2.93 22.44
N PRO A 324 -6.04 -1.59 22.62
CA PRO A 324 -7.10 -0.91 23.34
C PRO A 324 -8.41 -1.16 22.58
N SER A 325 -9.37 -1.78 23.25
CA SER A 325 -10.76 -1.82 22.81
C SER A 325 -11.18 -0.39 22.50
N ALA A 326 -11.38 -0.07 21.22
CA ALA A 326 -12.01 1.18 20.83
C ALA A 326 -13.40 1.22 21.50
N PRO A 327 -13.74 2.31 22.22
CA PRO A 327 -15.00 2.42 22.94
C PRO A 327 -16.23 2.39 22.03
#